data_AF-A0AB74D181-F1
#
_entry.id   AF-A0AB74D181-F1
#
_cell.length_a   1.000
_cell.length_b   1.000
_cell.length_c   1.000
_cell.angle_alpha   90.00
_cell.angle_beta   90.00
_cell.angle_gamma   90.00
#
_symmetry.space_group_name_H-M   'P 1'
#
loop_
_entity.id
_entity.type
_entity.pdbx_description
1 polymer ?
#
loop_
_entity_poly.entity_id
_entity_poly.type
_entity_poly.pdbx_seq_one_letter_code
_entity_poly.pdbx_strand_id
1 'polypeptide(L)'
;MKVVFHIDELEKWSETGKNVKNLIKASPETTIVVSVNGIAITGYLDSANEEFLDLKEVVFHACANAMRANHISESSLPEQVIVVPAGVLDLVELQSQGYAYIKP
;
A
#
# COMPACT_ATOMS: atom_id res chain seq x y z
N MET A 1 0.76 16.54 5.65
CA MET A 1 0.21 15.52 6.60
C MET A 1 0.88 14.19 6.30
N LYS A 2 0.83 13.20 7.19
CA LYS A 2 1.29 11.83 6.91
C LYS A 2 0.14 10.85 7.08
N VAL A 3 -0.03 9.91 6.16
CA VAL A 3 -1.10 8.92 6.19
C VAL A 3 -0.62 7.57 5.68
N VAL A 4 -1.04 6.50 6.34
CA VAL A 4 -0.87 5.14 5.87
C VAL A 4 -2.24 4.53 5.62
N PHE A 5 -2.46 4.07 4.39
CA PHE A 5 -3.59 3.23 4.02
C PHE A 5 -3.21 1.77 4.18
N HIS A 6 -4.10 0.98 4.76
CA HIS A 6 -3.90 -0.45 4.96
C HIS A 6 -4.86 -1.24 4.09
N ILE A 7 -4.32 -2.15 3.27
CA ILE A 7 -5.09 -3.11 2.46
C ILE A 7 -4.71 -4.54 2.88
N ASP A 8 -5.65 -5.27 3.48
CA ASP A 8 -5.55 -6.72 3.76
C ASP A 8 -6.55 -7.58 2.97
N GLU A 9 -7.52 -6.94 2.33
CA GLU A 9 -8.60 -7.54 1.53
C GLU A 9 -8.46 -7.17 0.03
N LEU A 10 -8.70 -8.13 -0.88
CA LEU A 10 -8.43 -7.93 -2.32
C LEU A 10 -9.40 -6.93 -2.96
N GLU A 11 -10.65 -6.92 -2.51
CA GLU A 11 -11.71 -6.00 -2.94
C GLU A 11 -11.42 -4.53 -2.60
N LYS A 12 -10.52 -4.27 -1.64
CA LYS A 12 -10.23 -2.92 -1.13
C LYS A 12 -9.25 -2.12 -1.99
N TRP A 13 -8.63 -2.73 -3.00
CA TRP A 13 -7.74 -2.03 -3.92
C TRP A 13 -8.42 -0.87 -4.66
N SER A 14 -9.60 -1.10 -5.24
CA SER A 14 -10.33 -0.07 -5.99
C SER A 14 -10.77 1.09 -5.09
N GLU A 15 -11.28 0.77 -3.90
CA GLU A 15 -11.71 1.77 -2.92
C GLU A 15 -10.53 2.59 -2.39
N THR A 16 -9.44 1.92 -2.04
CA THR A 16 -8.20 2.58 -1.58
C THR A 16 -7.66 3.51 -2.65
N GLY A 17 -7.58 3.07 -3.91
CA GLY A 17 -7.12 3.90 -5.02
C GLY A 17 -7.96 5.16 -5.22
N LYS A 18 -9.29 5.07 -5.11
CA LYS A 18 -10.19 6.23 -5.17
C LYS A 18 -9.94 7.19 -4.00
N ASN A 19 -9.81 6.66 -2.79
CA ASN A 19 -9.57 7.47 -1.58
C ASN A 19 -8.22 8.19 -1.63
N VAL A 20 -7.16 7.52 -2.08
CA VAL A 20 -5.83 8.12 -2.27
C VAL A 20 -5.87 9.22 -3.33
N LYS A 21 -6.48 8.98 -4.50
CA LYS A 21 -6.62 10.00 -5.55
C LYS A 21 -7.39 11.24 -5.05
N ASN A 22 -8.43 11.04 -4.23
CA ASN A 22 -9.17 12.14 -3.61
C ASN A 22 -8.30 12.91 -2.59
N LEU A 23 -7.51 12.21 -1.79
CA LEU A 23 -6.63 12.83 -0.81
C LEU A 23 -5.50 13.64 -1.48
N ILE A 24 -4.88 13.12 -2.53
CA ILE A 24 -3.87 13.85 -3.31
C ILE A 24 -4.46 15.18 -3.82
N LYS A 25 -5.68 15.17 -4.36
CA LYS A 25 -6.36 16.39 -4.84
C LYS A 25 -6.64 17.39 -3.72
N ALA A 26 -7.05 16.91 -2.55
CA ALA A 26 -7.42 17.77 -1.42
C ALA A 26 -6.21 18.29 -0.62
N SER A 27 -5.12 17.52 -0.60
CA SER A 27 -3.91 17.85 0.15
C SER A 27 -2.66 17.29 -0.54
N PRO A 28 -2.17 17.95 -1.62
CA PRO A 28 -1.06 17.47 -2.43
C PRO A 28 0.26 17.27 -1.66
N GLU A 29 0.44 18.01 -0.57
CA GLU A 29 1.63 17.95 0.31
C GLU A 29 1.57 16.79 1.32
N THR A 30 0.61 15.87 1.18
CA THR A 30 0.48 14.72 2.07
C THR A 30 1.48 13.64 1.69
N THR A 31 2.26 13.17 2.66
CA THR A 31 3.05 11.95 2.52
C THR A 31 2.13 10.74 2.66
N ILE A 32 2.04 9.93 1.60
CA ILE A 32 1.11 8.80 1.52
C ILE A 32 1.90 7.50 1.42
N VAL A 33 1.62 6.58 2.34
CA VAL A 33 2.05 5.19 2.26
C VAL A 33 0.82 4.29 2.08
N VAL A 34 0.93 3.27 1.24
CA VAL A 34 -0.05 2.18 1.13
C VAL A 34 0.64 0.89 1.55
N SER A 35 0.29 0.38 2.73
CA SER A 35 0.83 -0.86 3.28
C SER A 35 -0.13 -2.01 2.96
N VAL A 36 0.38 -3.00 2.23
CA VAL A 36 -0.40 -4.15 1.74
C VAL A 36 0.12 -5.44 2.35
N ASN A 37 -0.80 -6.23 2.90
CA ASN A 37 -0.51 -7.50 3.55
C ASN A 37 -1.65 -8.51 3.24
N GLY A 38 -1.65 -9.65 3.94
CA GLY A 38 -2.69 -10.67 3.77
C GLY A 38 -2.81 -11.20 2.33
N ILE A 39 -4.04 -11.47 1.90
CA ILE A 39 -4.33 -11.91 0.53
C ILE A 39 -4.21 -10.76 -0.48
N ALA A 40 -4.39 -9.51 -0.04
CA ALA A 40 -4.35 -8.33 -0.90
C ALA A 40 -3.00 -8.12 -1.60
N ILE A 41 -1.92 -8.75 -1.13
CA ILE A 41 -0.61 -8.69 -1.78
C ILE A 41 -0.65 -9.14 -3.25
N THR A 42 -1.58 -10.01 -3.63
CA THR A 42 -1.76 -10.45 -5.02
C THR A 42 -2.24 -9.33 -5.94
N GLY A 43 -2.85 -8.27 -5.38
CA GLY A 43 -3.30 -7.11 -6.16
C GLY A 43 -2.16 -6.29 -6.76
N TYR A 44 -0.91 -6.44 -6.30
CA TYR A 44 0.25 -5.87 -6.99
C TYR A 44 0.46 -6.42 -8.40
N LEU A 45 -0.09 -7.61 -8.69
CA LEU A 45 0.07 -8.30 -9.98
C LEU A 45 -1.16 -8.15 -10.87
N ASP A 46 -2.20 -7.47 -10.40
CA ASP A 46 -3.45 -7.27 -11.14
C ASP A 46 -3.36 -6.00 -11.99
N SER A 47 -3.54 -6.16 -13.30
CA SER A 47 -3.49 -5.03 -14.24
C SER A 47 -4.59 -4.00 -13.98
N ALA A 48 -5.67 -4.36 -13.30
CA ALA A 48 -6.68 -3.42 -12.83
C ALA A 48 -6.13 -2.36 -11.86
N ASN A 49 -4.98 -2.61 -11.23
CA ASN A 49 -4.35 -1.71 -10.25
C ASN A 49 -3.19 -0.90 -10.82
N GLU A 50 -2.79 -1.09 -12.08
CA GLU A 50 -1.63 -0.41 -12.70
C GLU A 50 -1.71 1.12 -12.57
N GLU A 51 -2.86 1.72 -12.91
CA GLU A 51 -3.04 3.18 -12.82
C GLU A 51 -2.89 3.70 -11.38
N PHE A 52 -3.23 2.89 -10.38
CA PHE A 52 -3.06 3.27 -8.98
C PHE A 52 -1.59 3.12 -8.54
N LEU A 53 -0.94 2.04 -8.96
CA LEU A 53 0.47 1.77 -8.67
C LEU A 53 1.43 2.77 -9.35
N ASP A 54 0.98 3.41 -10.43
CA ASP A 54 1.75 4.42 -11.17
C ASP A 54 1.77 5.82 -10.52
N LEU A 55 0.95 6.06 -9.49
CA LEU A 55 0.92 7.34 -8.77
C LEU A 55 2.28 7.59 -8.08
N LYS A 56 2.96 8.66 -8.49
CA LYS A 56 4.32 9.00 -8.01
C LYS A 56 4.32 9.63 -6.62
N GLU A 57 3.16 10.10 -6.16
CA GLU A 57 2.93 10.69 -4.85
C GLU A 57 2.76 9.64 -3.74
N VAL A 58 2.72 8.35 -4.10
CA VAL A 58 2.39 7.23 -3.20
C VAL A 58 3.57 6.28 -3.08
N VAL A 59 3.94 5.94 -1.85
CA VAL A 59 4.91 4.88 -1.56
C VAL A 59 4.15 3.60 -1.20
N PHE A 60 4.43 2.52 -1.92
CA PHE A 60 3.77 1.23 -1.70
C PHE A 60 4.67 0.29 -0.90
N HIS A 61 4.15 -0.29 0.18
CA HIS A 61 4.84 -1.26 1.02
C HIS A 61 4.23 -2.66 0.87
N ALA A 62 5.06 -3.65 0.54
CA ALA A 62 4.70 -5.05 0.44
C ALA A 62 5.18 -5.84 1.65
N CYS A 63 4.26 -6.51 2.36
CA CYS A 63 4.62 -7.37 3.48
C CYS A 63 5.32 -8.66 3.03
N ALA A 64 6.59 -8.87 3.41
CA ALA A 64 7.36 -10.06 3.07
C ALA A 64 6.71 -11.38 3.56
N ASN A 65 6.03 -11.36 4.71
CA ASN A 65 5.26 -12.52 5.19
C ASN A 65 4.09 -12.86 4.26
N ALA A 66 3.36 -11.84 3.81
CA ALA A 66 2.23 -12.02 2.89
C ALA A 66 2.72 -12.50 1.52
N MET A 67 3.83 -11.95 1.01
CA MET A 67 4.45 -12.41 -0.22
C MET A 67 4.81 -13.90 -0.16
N ARG A 68 5.48 -14.33 0.92
CA ARG A 68 5.81 -15.75 1.14
C ARG A 68 4.58 -16.64 1.20
N ALA A 69 3.53 -16.21 1.93
CA ALA A 69 2.29 -16.96 2.06
C ALA A 69 1.51 -17.10 0.75
N ASN A 70 1.67 -16.14 -0.18
CA ASN A 70 0.97 -16.11 -1.47
C ASN A 70 1.90 -16.42 -2.66
N HIS A 71 3.11 -16.94 -2.41
CA HIS A 71 4.08 -17.34 -3.43
C HIS A 71 4.48 -16.23 -4.42
N ILE A 72 4.56 -14.99 -3.93
CA ILE A 72 4.98 -13.82 -4.73
C ILE A 72 6.48 -13.57 -4.54
N SER A 73 7.22 -13.42 -5.63
CA SER A 73 8.63 -13.03 -5.62
C SER A 73 8.79 -11.51 -5.70
N GLU A 74 9.84 -10.96 -5.11
CA GLU A 74 10.15 -9.53 -5.23
C GLU A 74 10.31 -9.08 -6.69
N SER A 75 10.84 -9.94 -7.55
CA SER A 75 10.97 -9.68 -9.00
C SER A 75 9.65 -9.55 -9.75
N SER A 76 8.53 -9.94 -9.14
CA SER A 76 7.19 -9.80 -9.73
C SER A 76 6.48 -8.51 -9.30
N LEU A 77 7.02 -7.80 -8.30
CA LEU A 77 6.48 -6.53 -7.86
C LEU A 77 6.90 -5.39 -8.81
N PRO A 78 6.09 -4.33 -8.93
CA PRO A 78 6.53 -3.08 -9.55
C PRO A 78 7.80 -2.53 -8.86
N GLU A 79 8.72 -1.94 -9.63
CA GLU A 79 10.03 -1.48 -9.14
C GLU A 79 9.94 -0.49 -7.96
N GLN A 80 8.86 0.29 -7.88
CA GLN A 80 8.63 1.30 -6.85
C GLN A 80 8.09 0.73 -5.52
N VAL A 81 7.84 -0.58 -5.42
CA VAL A 81 7.32 -1.20 -4.20
C VAL A 81 8.45 -1.53 -3.23
N ILE A 82 8.31 -1.07 -1.99
CA ILE A 82 9.25 -1.35 -0.91
C ILE A 82 8.79 -2.60 -0.17
N VAL A 83 9.65 -3.62 -0.12
CA VAL A 83 9.37 -4.83 0.66
C VAL A 83 9.74 -4.60 2.13
N VAL A 84 8.77 -4.76 3.02
CA VAL A 84 8.94 -4.61 4.47
C VAL A 84 8.92 -5.97 5.18
N PRO A 85 9.66 -6.16 6.29
CA PRO A 85 9.75 -7.47 6.96
C PRO A 85 8.40 -8.03 7.41
N ALA A 86 7.52 -7.16 7.93
CA ALA A 86 6.17 -7.52 8.34
C ALA A 86 5.25 -6.29 8.27
N GLY A 87 4.10 -6.41 7.58
CA GLY A 87 3.16 -5.30 7.42
C GLY A 87 2.60 -4.76 8.73
N VAL A 88 2.37 -5.62 9.74
CA VAL A 88 1.92 -5.14 11.07
C VAL A 88 2.98 -4.31 11.78
N LEU A 89 4.26 -4.67 11.65
CA LEU A 89 5.36 -3.90 12.24
C LEU A 89 5.49 -2.55 11.54
N ASP A 90 5.46 -2.55 10.21
CA ASP A 90 5.48 -1.35 9.36
C ASP A 90 4.35 -0.38 9.75
N LEU A 91 3.11 -0.87 9.91
CA LEU A 91 1.98 -0.06 10.36
C LEU A 91 2.19 0.54 11.76
N VAL A 92 2.79 -0.19 12.70
CA VAL A 92 3.09 0.30 14.05
C VAL A 92 4.18 1.39 14.01
N GLU A 93 5.22 1.18 13.21
CA GLU A 93 6.32 2.13 13.06
C GLU A 93 5.86 3.41 12.37
N LEU A 94 5.09 3.31 11.29
CA LEU A 94 4.50 4.47 10.60
C LEU A 94 3.58 5.27 11.53
N GLN A 95 2.67 4.61 12.25
CA GLN A 95 1.81 5.32 13.20
C GLN A 95 2.63 6.02 14.30
N SER A 96 3.69 5.37 14.80
CA SER A 96 4.61 5.97 15.78
C SER A 96 5.36 7.20 15.24
N GLN A 97 5.54 7.28 13.91
CA GLN A 97 6.10 8.45 13.21
C GLN A 97 5.06 9.54 12.86
N GLY A 98 3.83 9.41 13.38
CA GLY A 98 2.75 10.37 13.20
C GLY A 98 1.93 10.19 11.93
N TYR A 99 1.96 9.01 11.30
CA TYR A 99 1.05 8.70 10.20
C TYR A 99 -0.36 8.44 10.75
N ALA A 100 -1.36 9.13 10.19
CA ALA A 100 -2.75 8.76 10.39
C ALA A 100 -3.03 7.39 9.74
N TYR A 101 -3.75 6.53 10.43
CA TYR A 101 -4.11 5.19 9.94
C TYR A 101 -5.50 5.20 9.29
N ILE A 102 -5.59 4.69 8.06
CA ILE A 102 -6.85 4.52 7.33
C ILE A 102 -6.96 3.08 6.84
N LYS A 103 -8.11 2.45 7.12
CA LYS A 103 -8.49 1.14 6.59
C LYS A 103 -9.79 1.29 5.80
N PRO A 104 -9.72 1.40 4.46
CA PRO A 104 -10.91 1.53 3.61
C PRO A 104 -11.84 0.33 3.71
#